data_AF-A0A1T4XSQ5-F1
#
_entry.id   AF-A0A1T4XSQ5-F1
#
_cell.length_a   1.000
_cell.length_b   1.000
_cell.length_c   1.000
_cell.angle_alpha   90.00
_cell.angle_beta   90.00
_cell.angle_gamma   90.00
#
_symmetry.space_group_name_H-M   'P 1'
#
loop_
_entity.id
_entity.type
_entity.pdbx_description
1 polymer ?
#
loop_
_entity_poly.entity_id
_entity_poly.type
_entity_poly.pdbx_seq_one_letter_code
_entity_poly.pdbx_strand_id
1 'polypeptide(L)'
;MISKDDFRTAFHTAVAGVLSTPQPPIRDDETFAEYGLDSLDIMNILLSTEETLGIDIGEMEVTDQDCFDTLYEQYAKTVAN
;
A
#
# COMPACT_ATOMS: atom_id res chain seq x y z
N MET A 1 4.89 16.06 1.13
CA MET A 1 4.41 15.09 0.14
C MET A 1 5.54 14.09 -0.10
N ILE A 2 5.32 12.83 0.28
CA ILE A 2 6.28 11.73 0.05
C ILE A 2 6.34 11.45 -1.46
N SER A 3 7.50 11.02 -1.97
CA SER A 3 7.61 10.63 -3.39
C SER A 3 6.92 9.28 -3.64
N LYS A 4 6.46 9.05 -4.88
CA LYS A 4 5.87 7.76 -5.26
C LYS A 4 6.84 6.59 -5.02
N ASP A 5 8.14 6.83 -5.21
CA ASP A 5 9.18 5.82 -5.03
C ASP A 5 9.43 5.48 -3.55
N ASP A 6 9.39 6.48 -2.66
CA ASP A 6 9.50 6.26 -1.21
C ASP A 6 8.27 5.51 -0.69
N PHE A 7 7.08 5.92 -1.14
CA PHE A 7 5.82 5.24 -0.81
C PHE A 7 5.84 3.80 -1.29
N ARG A 8 6.30 3.56 -2.53
CA ARG A 8 6.49 2.22 -3.09
C ARG A 8 7.43 1.38 -2.26
N THR A 9 8.59 1.93 -1.89
CA THR A 9 9.60 1.19 -1.14
C THR A 9 9.07 0.76 0.23
N ALA A 10 8.38 1.65 0.94
CA ALA A 10 7.76 1.32 2.22
C ALA A 10 6.62 0.30 2.06
N PHE A 11 5.73 0.49 1.08
CA PHE A 11 4.63 -0.41 0.79
C PHE A 11 5.13 -1.83 0.47
N HIS A 12 6.10 -1.97 -0.44
CA HIS A 12 6.67 -3.28 -0.77
C HIS A 12 7.36 -3.95 0.41
N THR A 13 7.99 -3.16 1.28
CA THR A 13 8.60 -3.68 2.52
C THR A 13 7.53 -4.23 3.46
N ALA A 14 6.42 -3.52 3.61
CA ALA A 14 5.28 -3.96 4.41
C ALA A 14 4.61 -5.22 3.82
N VAL A 15 4.39 -5.27 2.52
CA VAL A 15 3.90 -6.45 1.79
C VAL A 15 4.82 -7.66 2.03
N ALA A 16 6.13 -7.48 1.91
CA ALA A 16 7.10 -8.55 2.12
C ALA A 16 7.00 -9.14 3.53
N GLY A 17 6.69 -8.31 4.53
CA GLY A 17 6.41 -8.72 5.90
C GLY A 17 5.15 -9.59 6.01
N VAL A 18 4.05 -9.21 5.36
CA VAL A 18 2.78 -9.95 5.38
C VAL A 18 2.88 -11.27 4.61
N LEU A 19 3.40 -11.23 3.37
CA LEU A 19 3.52 -12.41 2.51
C LEU A 19 4.67 -13.34 2.91
N SER A 20 5.45 -13.00 3.95
CA SER A 20 6.67 -13.72 4.34
C SER A 20 7.61 -14.02 3.16
N THR A 21 7.58 -13.14 2.15
CA THR A 21 8.27 -13.29 0.87
C THR A 21 9.18 -12.09 0.70
N PRO A 22 10.50 -12.25 0.54
CA PRO A 22 11.44 -11.12 0.55
C PRO A 22 11.24 -10.10 -0.58
N GLN A 23 10.74 -10.58 -1.73
CA GLN A 23 10.48 -9.77 -2.91
C GLN A 23 9.19 -10.30 -3.56
N PRO A 24 8.02 -9.97 -3.00
CA PRO A 24 6.77 -10.37 -3.62
C PRO A 24 6.67 -9.65 -4.96
N PRO A 25 6.28 -10.34 -6.05
CA PRO A 25 6.25 -9.77 -7.39
C PRO A 25 5.01 -8.88 -7.60
N ILE A 26 4.73 -7.98 -6.65
CA ILE A 26 3.61 -7.06 -6.76
C ILE A 26 3.94 -6.02 -7.82
N ARG A 27 3.08 -5.92 -8.82
CA ARG A 27 3.13 -4.87 -9.83
C ARG A 27 2.23 -3.73 -9.41
N ASP A 28 2.52 -2.54 -9.92
CA ASP A 28 1.80 -1.35 -9.53
C ASP A 28 0.35 -1.33 -10.04
N ASP A 29 0.11 -2.04 -11.14
CA ASP A 29 -1.13 -2.10 -11.91
C ASP A 29 -1.94 -3.40 -11.70
N GLU A 30 -1.41 -4.36 -10.96
CA GLU A 30 -2.10 -5.61 -10.62
C GLU A 30 -2.82 -5.49 -9.28
N THR A 31 -3.97 -6.14 -9.20
CA THR A 31 -4.83 -6.06 -8.03
C THR A 31 -4.30 -6.87 -6.87
N PHE A 32 -4.60 -6.46 -5.64
CA PHE A 32 -4.18 -7.18 -4.44
C PHE A 32 -4.76 -8.60 -4.36
N ALA A 33 -5.97 -8.80 -4.88
CA ALA A 33 -6.59 -10.12 -4.99
C ALA A 33 -5.75 -11.12 -5.80
N GLU A 34 -5.03 -10.67 -6.84
CA GLU A 34 -4.17 -11.54 -7.66
C GLU A 34 -2.96 -12.07 -6.86
N TYR A 35 -2.60 -11.40 -5.77
CA TYR A 35 -1.57 -11.83 -4.83
C TYR A 35 -2.13 -12.54 -3.60
N GLY A 36 -3.45 -12.75 -3.53
CA GLY A 36 -4.11 -13.37 -2.40
C GLY A 36 -4.15 -12.50 -1.14
N LEU A 37 -3.98 -11.18 -1.30
CA LEU A 37 -4.12 -10.21 -0.22
C LEU A 37 -5.59 -9.78 -0.12
N ASP A 38 -6.17 -9.90 1.07
CA ASP A 38 -7.51 -9.39 1.34
C ASP A 38 -7.49 -7.94 1.88
N SER A 39 -8.66 -7.35 2.09
CA SER A 39 -8.73 -5.96 2.58
C SER A 39 -8.12 -5.77 3.98
N LEU A 40 -8.11 -6.80 4.84
CA LEU A 40 -7.47 -6.74 6.16
C LEU A 40 -5.95 -6.78 6.01
N ASP A 41 -5.42 -7.60 5.11
CA ASP A 41 -4.00 -7.62 4.79
C ASP A 41 -3.53 -6.25 4.30
N ILE A 42 -4.28 -5.62 3.38
CA ILE A 42 -3.92 -4.30 2.87
C ILE A 42 -4.00 -3.23 3.94
N MET A 43 -4.99 -3.28 4.84
CA MET A 43 -5.05 -2.37 6.00
C MET A 43 -3.80 -2.50 6.89
N ASN A 44 -3.34 -3.72 7.17
CA ASN A 44 -2.12 -3.93 7.95
C ASN A 44 -0.88 -3.41 7.21
N ILE A 45 -0.81 -3.59 5.89
CA ILE A 45 0.26 -3.07 5.03
C ILE A 45 0.30 -1.55 5.07
N LEU A 46 -0.86 -0.90 4.98
CA LEU A 46 -0.98 0.56 5.03
C LEU A 46 -0.55 1.12 6.37
N LEU A 47 -1.00 0.54 7.49
CA LEU A 47 -0.56 0.95 8.82
C LEU A 47 0.96 0.82 8.99
N SER A 48 1.55 -0.28 8.51
CA SER A 48 3.01 -0.46 8.51
C SER A 48 3.73 0.56 7.62
N THR A 49 3.13 0.93 6.50
CA THR A 49 3.64 1.97 5.59
C THR A 49 3.61 3.35 6.24
N GLU A 50 2.53 3.68 6.94
CA GLU A 50 2.38 4.90 7.76
C GLU A 50 3.47 5.00 8.83
N GLU A 51 3.63 3.94 9.63
CA GLU A 51 4.65 3.87 10.68
C GLU A 51 6.07 4.03 10.12
N THR A 52 6.34 3.39 8.97
CA THR A 52 7.66 3.44 8.31
C THR A 52 7.99 4.84 7.79
N LEU A 53 7.01 5.53 7.20
CA LEU A 53 7.20 6.85 6.58
C LEU A 53 6.93 8.02 7.55
N GLY A 54 6.37 7.75 8.72
CA GLY A 54 5.93 8.78 9.66
C GLY A 54 4.83 9.68 9.09
N ILE A 55 3.92 9.09 8.28
CA ILE A 55 2.80 9.79 7.65
C ILE A 55 1.47 9.29 8.17
N ASP A 56 0.43 10.08 7.95
CA ASP A 56 -0.97 9.71 8.11
C ASP A 56 -1.58 9.61 6.71
N ILE A 57 -2.00 8.41 6.31
CA ILE A 57 -2.65 8.15 5.02
C ILE A 57 -4.17 8.42 5.13
N GLY A 58 -4.70 8.51 6.35
CA GLY A 58 -6.10 8.79 6.63
C GLY A 58 -7.03 7.59 6.43
N GLU A 59 -8.34 7.83 6.59
CA GLU A 59 -9.36 6.82 6.33
C GLU A 59 -9.47 6.55 4.82
N MET A 60 -8.80 5.50 4.35
CA MET A 60 -8.94 4.97 2.99
C MET A 60 -9.89 3.78 2.97
N GLU A 61 -10.80 3.77 2.01
CA GLU A 61 -11.57 2.56 1.69
C GLU A 61 -10.73 1.68 0.77
N VAL A 62 -10.43 0.48 1.24
CA VAL A 62 -9.65 -0.49 0.51
C VAL A 62 -10.50 -1.69 0.13
N THR A 63 -10.38 -2.10 -1.12
CA THR A 63 -11.01 -3.29 -1.68
C THR A 63 -9.96 -4.26 -2.21
N ASP A 64 -10.37 -5.51 -2.43
CA ASP A 64 -9.55 -6.53 -3.07
C ASP A 64 -9.23 -6.22 -4.55
N GLN A 65 -10.00 -5.31 -5.16
CA GLN A 65 -9.82 -4.81 -6.53
C GLN A 65 -8.85 -3.63 -6.63
N ASP A 66 -8.35 -3.13 -5.51
CA ASP A 66 -7.34 -2.06 -5.52
C ASP A 66 -5.96 -2.59 -5.91
N CYS A 67 -5.12 -1.67 -6.38
CA CYS A 67 -3.71 -1.89 -6.67
C CYS A 67 -2.88 -0.76 -6.05
N PHE A 68 -1.55 -0.86 -6.15
CA PHE A 68 -0.67 0.18 -5.62
C PHE A 68 -0.97 1.56 -6.23
N ASP A 69 -1.23 1.63 -7.53
CA ASP A 69 -1.50 2.89 -8.22
C ASP A 69 -2.79 3.55 -7.71
N THR A 70 -3.87 2.79 -7.50
CA THR A 70 -5.12 3.35 -6.95
C THR A 70 -4.93 3.83 -5.51
N LEU A 71 -4.20 3.10 -4.68
CA LEU A 71 -3.88 3.52 -3.31
C LEU A 71 -3.05 4.81 -3.28
N TYR A 72 -2.01 4.90 -4.11
CA TYR A 72 -1.18 6.10 -4.14
C TYR A 72 -1.96 7.33 -4.63
N GLU A 73 -2.87 7.17 -5.58
CA GLU A 73 -3.78 8.23 -6.01
C GLU A 73 -4.75 8.66 -4.90
N GLN A 74 -5.30 7.71 -4.14
CA GLN A 74 -6.16 8.01 -2.99
C GLN A 74 -5.39 8.78 -1.92
N TYR A 75 -4.20 8.29 -1.53
CA TYR A 75 -3.31 8.99 -0.60
C TYR A 75 -3.02 10.42 -1.08
N ALA A 76 -2.61 10.60 -2.34
CA ALA A 76 -2.29 11.91 -2.90
C ALA A 76 -3.47 12.88 -2.84
N LYS A 77 -4.71 12.40 -2.97
CA LYS A 77 -5.94 13.20 -2.80
C LYS A 77 -6.17 13.58 -1.34
N THR A 78 -5.92 12.65 -0.41
CA THR A 78 -6.09 12.88 1.04
C THR A 78 -5.13 13.94 1.57
N VAL A 79 -3.84 13.91 1.20
CA VAL A 79 -2.85 14.90 1.65
C VAL A 79 -2.92 16.24 0.90
N ALA A 80 -3.63 16.31 -0.22
CA ALA A 80 -3.80 17.54 -1.00
C ALA A 80 -4.95 18.43 -0.50
N ASN A 81 -5.85 17.89 0.32
CA ASN A 81 -6.95 18.61 0.98
C ASN A 81 -6.52 19.16 2.34
#